data_AF-A0A2Z3UWT0-F1
#
_entry.id   AF-A0A2Z3UWT0-F1
#
_cell.length_a   1.000
_cell.length_b   1.000
_cell.length_c   1.000
_cell.angle_alpha   90.00
_cell.angle_beta   90.00
_cell.angle_gamma   90.00
#
_symmetry.space_group_name_H-M   'P 1'
#
loop_
_entity.id
_entity.type
_entity.pdbx_description
1 polymer ?
#
loop_
_entity_poly.entity_id
_entity_poly.type
_entity_poly.pdbx_seq_one_letter_code
_entity_poly.pdbx_strand_id
1 'polypeptide(L)'
;MAAVVVALYLAAVAVVAVSGDLSALSMAATATTWTMFAEAGPWLRPLLTGICGFNAWVLWQMLRGPALPRAEGLPRDVVWLRRLLYAGVAGDLALWELVEELSDTVEDVASLVVWAATMILLVRVVSGVSAWFRAIALALGLIGVLSPAPLFFLDGPGLQVTSLLGLAGFGWTVMILVGQRRDGRWSDATINIGRIALVASLASPLLSLAFQSERLLLDGPWLVAYALGVLTALWLVRTAHELAGPADMPAAETATRPVTGRGPRLPAVAALVLPLVVVGAEGDARFSFTGADEGCRDQIRSYADTRPEDRQQAFLCLARDGAHTGTSMFPEDLPDRRILAYGKELCAVPGVEGQQALLERAGGSADVAELGDALEFLCPGVVARQRADRAREQAEQEREGEREQVAWEAEMNARCADPWPRLRARRQGTAAYLLFEGGGYTVFDDRDDTEGAGGDIFEAIDDGFIDAAGSSAAITTYGENAPMCVTVKAFGAAPPLRLKGWEQVVEVGVVSRSGRLVVPSYPEGGDSGAIRPLPNLAVDGPGRYRMRVYARAFEWDEDDMDAPVEEHLIVVYPGRSAKKIVWR
;
A
#
# COMPACT_ATOMS: atom_id res chain seq x y z
N MET A 1 2.43 -26.84 25.89
CA MET A 1 1.91 -25.65 25.18
C MET A 1 2.93 -25.16 24.15
N ALA A 2 4.12 -24.69 24.51
CA ALA A 2 5.17 -24.25 23.57
C ALA A 2 5.42 -25.21 22.38
N ALA A 3 5.64 -26.50 22.68
CA ALA A 3 5.87 -27.52 21.66
C ALA A 3 4.69 -27.69 20.70
N VAL A 4 3.46 -27.55 21.22
CA VAL A 4 2.23 -27.69 20.43
C VAL A 4 2.09 -26.50 19.50
N VAL A 5 2.28 -25.27 20.00
CA VAL A 5 2.18 -24.05 19.18
C VAL A 5 3.24 -24.05 18.07
N VAL A 6 4.49 -24.37 18.40
CA VAL A 6 5.58 -24.43 17.42
C VAL A 6 5.36 -25.56 16.40
N ALA A 7 4.86 -26.72 16.82
CA ALA A 7 4.52 -27.81 15.91
C ALA A 7 3.38 -27.43 14.95
N LEU A 8 2.35 -26.74 15.45
CA LEU A 8 1.25 -26.24 14.62
C LEU A 8 1.74 -25.20 13.60
N TYR A 9 2.56 -24.25 14.03
CA TYR A 9 3.16 -23.26 13.13
C TYR A 9 4.01 -23.93 12.04
N LEU A 10 4.91 -24.86 12.41
CA LEU A 10 5.73 -25.59 11.44
C LEU A 10 4.89 -26.47 10.51
N ALA A 11 3.80 -27.06 10.99
CA ALA A 11 2.89 -27.82 10.15
C ALA A 11 2.18 -26.92 9.11
N ALA A 12 1.71 -25.75 9.52
CA ALA A 12 1.12 -24.77 8.61
C ALA A 12 2.12 -24.30 7.54
N VAL A 13 3.35 -23.96 7.96
CA VAL A 13 4.44 -23.59 7.05
C VAL A 13 4.76 -24.73 6.07
N ALA A 14 4.77 -25.99 6.53
CA ALA A 14 5.03 -27.14 5.67
C ALA A 14 3.92 -27.34 4.62
N VAL A 15 2.64 -27.19 5.01
CA VAL A 15 1.51 -27.27 4.09
C VAL A 15 1.61 -26.20 3.00
N VAL A 16 1.88 -24.95 3.40
CA VAL A 16 2.04 -23.81 2.50
C VAL A 16 3.28 -23.94 1.60
N ALA A 17 4.39 -24.42 2.15
CA ALA A 17 5.61 -24.65 1.36
C ALA A 17 5.39 -25.74 0.30
N VAL A 18 4.52 -26.73 0.54
CA VAL A 18 4.18 -27.78 -0.42
C VAL A 18 3.17 -27.31 -1.47
N SER A 19 2.21 -26.44 -1.11
CA SER A 19 1.21 -25.93 -2.07
C SER A 19 1.83 -25.09 -3.19
N GLY A 20 3.02 -24.53 -2.97
CA GLY A 20 3.67 -23.63 -3.94
C GLY A 20 3.15 -22.19 -3.89
N ASP A 21 2.26 -21.89 -2.95
CA ASP A 21 1.71 -20.55 -2.74
C ASP A 21 2.73 -19.67 -2.01
N LEU A 22 3.44 -18.84 -2.77
CA LEU A 22 4.43 -17.90 -2.25
C LEU A 22 3.78 -16.78 -1.41
N SER A 23 2.53 -16.42 -1.69
CA SER A 23 1.80 -15.39 -0.93
C SER A 23 1.54 -15.88 0.49
N ALA A 24 0.98 -17.09 0.62
CA ALA A 24 0.78 -17.71 1.92
C ALA A 24 2.11 -17.94 2.66
N LEU A 25 3.19 -18.30 1.96
CA LEU A 25 4.50 -18.50 2.59
C LEU A 25 5.11 -17.19 3.09
N SER A 26 4.93 -16.11 2.33
CA SER A 26 5.34 -14.76 2.71
C SER A 26 4.57 -14.29 3.94
N MET A 27 3.24 -14.44 3.92
CA MET A 27 2.38 -14.14 5.06
C MET A 27 2.79 -14.89 6.32
N ALA A 28 3.13 -16.18 6.21
CA ALA A 28 3.63 -16.96 7.35
C ALA A 28 5.02 -16.50 7.86
N ALA A 29 5.84 -15.92 6.99
CA ALA A 29 7.19 -15.44 7.28
C ALA A 29 7.21 -14.02 7.88
N THR A 30 6.33 -13.13 7.41
CA THR A 30 6.32 -11.70 7.78
C THR A 30 5.10 -11.30 8.60
N ALA A 31 4.05 -12.12 8.68
CA ALA A 31 2.75 -11.74 9.25
C ALA A 31 2.12 -10.51 8.56
N THR A 32 2.49 -10.24 7.30
CA THR A 32 1.94 -9.13 6.51
C THR A 32 1.29 -9.67 5.24
N THR A 33 0.17 -9.07 4.82
CA THR A 33 -0.67 -9.54 3.70
C THR A 33 -0.23 -9.03 2.32
N TRP A 34 0.96 -8.42 2.22
CA TRP A 34 1.39 -7.73 1.01
C TRP A 34 1.63 -8.74 -0.13
N THR A 35 0.77 -8.67 -1.15
CA THR A 35 0.70 -9.61 -2.29
C THR A 35 1.73 -9.36 -3.40
N MET A 36 2.71 -8.46 -3.18
CA MET A 36 3.59 -7.95 -4.24
C MET A 36 4.71 -8.89 -4.73
N PHE A 37 4.59 -10.23 -4.58
CA PHE A 37 5.67 -11.18 -4.87
C PHE A 37 5.55 -11.93 -6.22
N ALA A 38 4.69 -11.47 -7.14
CA ALA A 38 4.40 -12.17 -8.40
C ALA A 38 5.61 -12.37 -9.31
N GLU A 39 6.65 -11.54 -9.21
CA GLU A 39 7.86 -11.61 -10.07
C GLU A 39 9.16 -12.01 -9.34
N ALA A 40 9.05 -12.63 -8.16
CA ALA A 40 10.24 -12.89 -7.35
C ALA A 40 11.10 -14.06 -7.87
N GLY A 41 12.43 -13.84 -7.92
CA GLY A 41 13.40 -14.83 -8.39
C GLY A 41 13.48 -16.12 -7.54
N PRO A 42 14.15 -17.18 -8.03
CA PRO A 42 14.19 -18.51 -7.42
C PRO A 42 14.80 -18.57 -6.01
N TRP A 43 15.44 -17.49 -5.55
CA TRP A 43 16.03 -17.36 -4.21
C TRP A 43 15.01 -17.01 -3.12
N LEU A 44 13.82 -16.51 -3.47
CA LEU A 44 12.86 -16.04 -2.47
C LEU A 44 12.30 -17.19 -1.62
N ARG A 45 11.92 -18.30 -2.26
CA ARG A 45 11.35 -19.47 -1.58
C ARG A 45 12.27 -20.05 -0.49
N PRO A 46 13.58 -20.31 -0.73
CA PRO A 46 14.46 -20.75 0.34
C PRO A 46 14.68 -19.68 1.42
N LEU A 47 14.67 -18.39 1.09
CA LEU A 47 14.76 -17.32 2.08
C LEU A 47 13.53 -17.31 3.01
N LEU A 48 12.32 -17.29 2.46
CA LEU A 48 11.07 -17.31 3.24
C LEU A 48 10.96 -18.55 4.12
N THR A 49 11.37 -19.72 3.60
CA THR A 49 11.44 -20.96 4.39
C THR A 49 12.44 -20.82 5.55
N GLY A 50 13.59 -20.20 5.31
CA GLY A 50 14.58 -19.90 6.34
C GLY A 50 14.04 -18.96 7.42
N ILE A 51 13.31 -17.91 7.03
CA ILE A 51 12.64 -16.96 7.94
C ILE A 51 11.58 -17.69 8.77
N CYS A 52 10.75 -18.55 8.17
CA CYS A 52 9.77 -19.35 8.92
C CYS A 52 10.47 -20.25 9.96
N GLY A 53 11.56 -20.93 9.58
CA GLY A 53 12.35 -21.73 10.52
C GLY A 53 12.92 -20.91 11.68
N PHE A 54 13.39 -19.69 11.37
CA PHE A 54 13.85 -18.74 12.38
C PHE A 54 12.73 -18.27 13.31
N ASN A 55 11.57 -17.89 12.77
CA ASN A 55 10.39 -17.51 13.55
C ASN A 55 9.94 -18.63 14.47
N ALA A 56 9.90 -19.88 13.99
CA ALA A 56 9.58 -21.05 14.81
C ALA A 56 10.55 -21.22 15.99
N TRP A 57 11.85 -20.99 15.75
CA TRP A 57 12.86 -21.00 16.81
C TRP A 57 12.65 -19.86 17.80
N VAL A 58 12.37 -18.64 17.34
CA VAL A 58 12.09 -17.50 18.22
C VAL A 58 10.85 -17.77 19.09
N LEU A 59 9.77 -18.24 18.47
CA LEU A 59 8.51 -18.56 19.14
C LEU A 59 8.71 -19.65 20.20
N TRP A 60 9.52 -20.67 19.89
CA TRP A 60 9.94 -21.68 20.86
C TRP A 60 10.65 -21.05 22.06
N GLN A 61 11.61 -20.14 21.83
CA GLN A 61 12.34 -19.48 22.93
C GLN A 61 11.43 -18.61 23.80
N MET A 62 10.47 -17.90 23.19
CA MET A 62 9.49 -17.10 23.93
C MET A 62 8.59 -17.97 24.81
N LEU A 63 8.08 -19.06 24.24
CA LEU A 63 7.10 -19.92 24.90
C LEU A 63 7.71 -20.95 25.86
N ARG A 64 9.04 -21.14 25.88
CA ARG A 64 9.72 -22.12 26.75
C ARG A 64 9.54 -21.87 28.26
N GLY A 65 8.79 -20.82 28.60
CA GLY A 65 8.30 -20.57 29.94
C GLY A 65 9.36 -19.89 30.79
N PRO A 66 8.94 -19.22 31.87
CA PRO A 66 9.88 -18.52 32.71
C PRO A 66 10.74 -19.48 33.52
N ALA A 67 12.02 -19.16 33.67
CA ALA A 67 12.84 -19.78 34.71
C ALA A 67 12.24 -19.41 36.09
N LEU A 68 12.04 -20.42 36.92
CA LEU A 68 11.64 -20.29 38.33
C LEU A 68 12.57 -19.30 39.06
N PRO A 69 12.07 -18.54 40.06
CA PRO A 69 10.91 -18.86 40.91
C PRO A 69 9.58 -18.25 40.43
N ARG A 70 8.47 -18.82 40.93
CA ARG A 70 7.15 -18.18 40.90
C ARG A 70 7.25 -16.84 41.66
N ALA A 71 6.37 -15.88 41.34
CA ALA A 71 6.44 -14.49 41.83
C ALA A 71 6.50 -14.29 43.37
N GLU A 72 6.36 -15.37 44.15
CA GLU A 72 6.48 -15.40 45.60
C GLU A 72 7.91 -15.00 46.03
N GLY A 73 8.02 -13.87 46.71
CA GLY A 73 9.27 -13.36 47.29
C GLY A 73 10.04 -12.32 46.45
N LEU A 74 9.58 -12.01 45.22
CA LEU A 74 10.21 -10.97 44.39
C LEU A 74 9.74 -9.56 44.79
N PRO A 75 10.61 -8.54 44.67
CA PRO A 75 10.20 -7.14 44.82
C PRO A 75 9.06 -6.78 43.86
N ARG A 76 8.11 -5.94 44.31
CA ARG A 76 6.95 -5.52 43.50
C ARG A 76 7.36 -4.94 42.14
N ASP A 77 8.42 -4.16 42.11
CA ASP A 77 8.93 -3.52 40.89
C ASP A 77 9.37 -4.56 39.84
N VAL A 78 9.98 -5.67 40.29
CA VAL A 78 10.41 -6.79 39.44
C VAL A 78 9.20 -7.55 38.89
N VAL A 79 8.18 -7.78 39.73
CA VAL A 79 6.94 -8.46 39.31
C VAL A 79 6.18 -7.63 38.28
N TRP A 80 6.05 -6.32 38.50
CA TRP A 80 5.37 -5.43 37.56
C TRP A 80 6.13 -5.27 36.25
N LEU A 81 7.45 -5.08 36.30
CA LEU A 81 8.27 -5.00 35.09
C LEU A 81 8.15 -6.26 34.25
N ARG A 82 8.21 -7.43 34.89
CA ARG A 82 8.02 -8.71 34.21
C ARG A 82 6.66 -8.82 33.54
N ARG A 83 5.58 -8.38 34.20
CA ARG A 83 4.23 -8.37 33.61
C ARG A 83 4.14 -7.41 32.44
N LEU A 84 4.69 -6.21 32.54
CA LEU A 84 4.66 -5.22 31.46
C LEU A 84 5.48 -5.67 30.24
N LEU A 85 6.65 -6.29 30.45
CA LEU A 85 7.44 -6.85 29.35
C LEU A 85 6.68 -7.95 28.59
N TYR A 86 5.95 -8.83 29.30
CA TYR A 86 5.08 -9.81 28.65
C TYR A 86 3.86 -9.16 27.99
N ALA A 87 3.27 -8.14 28.61
CA ALA A 87 2.11 -7.43 28.05
C ALA A 87 2.48 -6.69 26.77
N GLY A 88 3.65 -6.03 26.72
CA GLY A 88 4.16 -5.39 25.50
C GLY A 88 4.37 -6.40 24.38
N VAL A 89 5.04 -7.53 24.67
CA VAL A 89 5.23 -8.60 23.67
C VAL A 89 3.91 -9.22 23.20
N ALA A 90 2.92 -9.38 24.09
CA ALA A 90 1.60 -9.85 23.71
C ALA A 90 0.84 -8.81 22.87
N GLY A 91 1.02 -7.52 23.19
CA GLY A 91 0.60 -6.37 22.39
C GLY A 91 1.09 -6.50 20.95
N ASP A 92 2.41 -6.51 20.80
CA ASP A 92 3.10 -6.52 19.50
C ASP A 92 2.81 -7.77 18.65
N LEU A 93 2.53 -8.93 19.27
CA LEU A 93 2.38 -10.20 18.54
C LEU A 93 0.94 -10.63 18.27
N ALA A 94 -0.02 -10.23 19.10
CA ALA A 94 -1.35 -10.86 19.10
C ALA A 94 -2.52 -9.91 19.30
N LEU A 95 -2.30 -8.77 19.97
CA LEU A 95 -3.41 -7.87 20.29
C LEU A 95 -3.59 -6.78 19.26
N TRP A 96 -2.63 -6.54 18.35
CA TRP A 96 -2.73 -5.48 17.34
C TRP A 96 -4.04 -5.59 16.53
N GLU A 97 -4.37 -6.75 15.96
CA GLU A 97 -5.64 -7.02 15.25
C GLU A 97 -6.92 -6.74 16.08
N LEU A 98 -6.87 -6.98 17.40
CA LEU A 98 -8.02 -6.75 18.28
C LEU A 98 -8.12 -5.28 18.70
N VAL A 99 -7.01 -4.56 18.64
CA VAL A 99 -6.89 -3.17 19.04
C VAL A 99 -7.13 -2.24 17.84
N GLU A 100 -6.91 -2.68 16.60
CA GLU A 100 -7.35 -1.97 15.39
C GLU A 100 -8.87 -1.74 15.34
N GLU A 101 -9.67 -2.57 16.03
CA GLU A 101 -11.12 -2.36 16.16
C GLU A 101 -11.46 -1.27 17.20
N LEU A 102 -10.50 -0.86 18.04
CA LEU A 102 -10.62 0.29 18.94
C LEU A 102 -10.17 1.56 18.21
N SER A 103 -10.52 2.72 18.74
CA SER A 103 -10.02 3.99 18.22
C SER A 103 -8.49 4.06 18.31
N ASP A 104 -7.83 4.44 17.22
CA ASP A 104 -6.37 4.65 17.11
C ASP A 104 -5.78 5.40 18.32
N THR A 105 -6.49 6.44 18.79
CA THR A 105 -6.07 7.23 19.95
C THR A 105 -5.97 6.42 21.24
N VAL A 106 -6.86 5.45 21.44
CA VAL A 106 -6.85 4.59 22.63
C VAL A 106 -5.69 3.61 22.59
N GLU A 107 -5.40 3.06 21.42
CA GLU A 107 -4.24 2.19 21.18
C GLU A 107 -2.94 2.93 21.52
N ASP A 108 -2.74 4.10 20.92
CA ASP A 108 -1.54 4.89 21.07
C ASP A 108 -1.31 5.29 22.53
N VAL A 109 -2.35 5.80 23.19
CA VAL A 109 -2.27 6.20 24.60
C VAL A 109 -1.97 4.98 25.49
N ALA A 110 -2.60 3.84 25.25
CA ALA A 110 -2.34 2.62 26.01
C ALA A 110 -0.90 2.14 25.81
N SER A 111 -0.42 2.12 24.57
CA SER A 111 0.95 1.75 24.20
C SER A 111 1.98 2.67 24.86
N LEU A 112 1.78 4.00 24.76
CA LEU A 112 2.62 5.01 25.40
C LEU A 112 2.72 4.80 26.92
N VAL A 113 1.58 4.56 27.58
CA VAL A 113 1.54 4.34 29.04
C VAL A 113 2.28 3.05 29.43
N VAL A 114 2.03 1.94 28.73
CA VAL A 114 2.68 0.65 28.99
C VAL A 114 4.19 0.75 28.80
N TRP A 115 4.64 1.37 27.70
CA TRP A 115 6.06 1.51 27.41
C TRP A 115 6.76 2.48 28.36
N ALA A 116 6.17 3.63 28.65
CA ALA A 116 6.74 4.57 29.63
C ALA A 116 6.90 3.93 31.02
N ALA A 117 5.87 3.20 31.49
CA ALA A 117 5.95 2.47 32.76
C ALA A 117 7.03 1.37 32.73
N THR A 118 7.17 0.67 31.59
CA THR A 118 8.22 -0.33 31.38
C THR A 118 9.61 0.29 31.48
N MET A 119 9.85 1.43 30.81
CA MET A 119 11.15 2.10 30.82
C MET A 119 11.53 2.61 32.23
N ILE A 120 10.58 3.18 32.96
CA ILE A 120 10.77 3.63 34.34
C ILE A 120 11.19 2.45 35.23
N LEU A 121 10.45 1.34 35.16
CA LEU A 121 10.74 0.17 35.99
C LEU A 121 12.04 -0.52 35.58
N LEU A 122 12.37 -0.58 34.28
CA LEU A 122 13.59 -1.21 33.77
C LEU A 122 14.85 -0.50 34.29
N VAL A 123 14.91 0.84 34.21
CA VAL A 123 16.00 1.65 34.81
C VAL A 123 16.13 1.43 36.31
N ARG A 124 14.98 1.36 37.00
CA ARG A 124 14.93 1.23 38.45
C ARG A 124 15.42 -0.12 38.92
N VAL A 125 15.07 -1.19 38.19
CA VAL A 125 15.45 -2.56 38.53
C VAL A 125 16.92 -2.82 38.21
N VAL A 126 17.48 -2.24 37.14
CA VAL A 126 18.91 -2.39 36.81
C VAL A 126 19.80 -1.79 37.90
N SER A 127 20.60 -2.63 38.54
CA SER A 127 21.56 -2.31 39.59
C SER A 127 22.99 -2.21 39.04
N GLY A 128 23.97 -1.82 39.87
CA GLY A 128 25.37 -1.70 39.44
C GLY A 128 25.69 -0.50 38.52
N VAL A 129 24.78 0.47 38.39
CA VAL A 129 24.95 1.68 37.59
C VAL A 129 24.70 2.94 38.41
N SER A 130 25.33 4.06 38.04
CA SER A 130 25.19 5.33 38.76
C SER A 130 23.80 5.94 38.60
N ALA A 131 23.41 6.82 39.54
CA ALA A 131 22.14 7.56 39.43
C ALA A 131 22.06 8.41 38.15
N TRP A 132 23.18 8.99 37.75
CA TRP A 132 23.30 9.77 36.51
C TRP A 132 23.05 8.90 35.26
N PHE A 133 23.62 7.69 35.23
CA PHE A 133 23.38 6.74 34.15
C PHE A 133 21.89 6.40 34.03
N ARG A 134 21.23 6.15 35.17
CA ARG A 134 19.80 5.89 35.24
C ARG A 134 18.96 7.07 34.74
N ALA A 135 19.33 8.30 35.11
CA ALA A 135 18.63 9.51 34.68
C ALA A 135 18.74 9.74 33.17
N ILE A 136 19.94 9.63 32.59
CA ILE A 136 20.13 9.76 31.13
C ILE A 136 19.38 8.67 30.40
N ALA A 137 19.51 7.42 30.84
CA ALA A 137 18.80 6.31 30.23
C ALA A 137 17.29 6.61 30.24
N LEU A 138 16.72 6.94 31.39
CA LEU A 138 15.30 7.23 31.50
C LEU A 138 14.87 8.39 30.58
N ALA A 139 15.66 9.47 30.51
CA ALA A 139 15.37 10.59 29.61
C ALA A 139 15.34 10.14 28.14
N LEU A 140 16.36 9.40 27.68
CA LEU A 140 16.40 8.87 26.31
C LEU A 140 15.25 7.91 26.02
N GLY A 141 14.90 7.04 26.98
CA GLY A 141 13.80 6.11 26.86
C GLY A 141 12.45 6.81 26.77
N LEU A 142 12.20 7.83 27.60
CA LEU A 142 10.96 8.61 27.55
C LEU A 142 10.87 9.46 26.29
N ILE A 143 11.97 10.06 25.82
CA ILE A 143 12.00 10.78 24.53
C ILE A 143 11.67 9.83 23.38
N GLY A 144 12.24 8.62 23.38
CA GLY A 144 11.96 7.60 22.35
C GLY A 144 10.53 7.07 22.39
N VAL A 145 9.93 6.90 23.58
CA VAL A 145 8.53 6.45 23.69
C VAL A 145 7.56 7.57 23.32
N LEU A 146 7.83 8.81 23.73
CA LEU A 146 6.95 9.94 23.45
C LEU A 146 7.11 10.46 22.02
N SER A 147 8.09 10.01 21.24
CA SER A 147 8.33 10.50 19.89
C SER A 147 7.17 10.40 18.90
N PRO A 148 6.29 9.37 18.96
CA PRO A 148 5.12 9.32 18.09
C PRO A 148 4.08 10.37 18.46
N ALA A 149 4.02 10.80 19.72
CA ALA A 149 3.02 11.77 20.16
C ALA A 149 3.15 13.12 19.42
N PRO A 150 4.33 13.74 19.26
CA PRO A 150 4.53 14.89 18.38
C PRO A 150 4.16 14.63 16.91
N LEU A 151 4.39 13.43 16.38
CA LEU A 151 3.99 13.10 15.00
C LEU A 151 2.46 13.12 14.85
N PHE A 152 1.74 12.68 15.89
CA PHE A 152 0.28 12.66 15.93
C PHE A 152 -0.36 14.00 16.37
N PHE A 153 0.30 14.77 17.24
CA PHE A 153 -0.27 15.98 17.86
C PHE A 153 0.32 17.30 17.33
N LEU A 154 1.49 17.30 16.65
CA LEU A 154 2.22 18.51 16.26
C LEU A 154 2.49 18.62 14.74
N ASP A 155 1.61 18.07 13.89
CA ASP A 155 1.69 18.15 12.40
C ASP A 155 3.12 17.98 11.87
N GLY A 156 3.68 16.79 12.11
CA GLY A 156 4.85 16.27 11.40
C GLY A 156 6.16 17.02 11.62
N PRO A 157 6.94 16.71 12.69
CA PRO A 157 8.35 17.00 12.71
C PRO A 157 9.03 16.55 11.41
N GLY A 158 9.71 17.46 10.70
CA GLY A 158 10.48 17.12 9.51
C GLY A 158 11.43 15.95 9.76
N LEU A 159 11.82 15.21 8.72
CA LEU A 159 12.62 13.96 8.78
C LEU A 159 13.82 14.00 9.76
N GLN A 160 14.39 15.18 9.99
CA GLN A 160 15.47 15.40 10.97
C GLN A 160 15.04 15.16 12.42
N VAL A 161 13.85 15.60 12.84
CA VAL A 161 13.36 15.42 14.21
C VAL A 161 12.95 13.96 14.44
N THR A 162 12.32 13.31 13.47
CA THR A 162 12.04 11.85 13.52
C THR A 162 13.34 11.04 13.66
N SER A 163 14.39 11.44 12.94
CA SER A 163 15.72 10.81 13.05
C SER A 163 16.36 11.02 14.43
N LEU A 164 16.28 12.23 14.99
CA LEU A 164 16.79 12.54 16.33
C LEU A 164 16.06 11.76 17.43
N LEU A 165 14.74 11.59 17.30
CA LEU A 165 13.93 10.82 18.22
C LEU A 165 14.24 9.32 18.14
N GLY A 166 14.45 8.79 16.93
CA GLY A 166 14.94 7.42 16.73
C GLY A 166 16.31 7.17 17.38
N LEU A 167 17.22 8.14 17.32
CA LEU A 167 18.52 8.08 17.99
C LEU A 167 18.39 8.03 19.53
N ALA A 168 17.36 8.66 20.11
CA ALA A 168 17.10 8.59 21.54
C ALA A 168 16.68 7.17 21.96
N GLY A 169 15.76 6.53 21.22
CA GLY A 169 15.38 5.13 21.44
C GLY A 169 16.57 4.16 21.29
N PHE A 170 17.46 4.43 20.33
CA PHE A 170 18.70 3.68 20.15
C PHE A 170 19.64 3.84 21.36
N GLY A 171 19.90 5.09 21.77
CA GLY A 171 20.76 5.41 22.91
C GLY A 171 20.26 4.75 24.20
N TRP A 172 18.94 4.78 24.41
CA TRP A 172 18.28 4.06 25.50
C TRP A 172 18.60 2.56 25.48
N THR A 173 18.38 1.89 24.35
CA THR A 173 18.59 0.44 24.22
C THR A 173 20.04 0.06 24.48
N VAL A 174 21.00 0.82 23.97
CA VAL A 174 22.44 0.66 24.28
C VAL A 174 22.69 0.74 25.78
N MET A 175 22.13 1.75 26.45
CA MET A 175 22.30 1.93 27.88
C MET A 175 21.67 0.79 28.68
N ILE A 176 20.48 0.30 28.32
CA ILE A 176 19.90 -0.87 28.98
C ILE A 176 20.79 -2.09 28.82
N LEU A 177 21.32 -2.38 27.62
CA LEU A 177 22.23 -3.52 27.42
C LEU A 177 23.51 -3.41 28.25
N VAL A 178 24.08 -2.20 28.37
CA VAL A 178 25.23 -1.94 29.25
C VAL A 178 24.86 -2.14 30.72
N GLY A 179 23.68 -1.67 31.11
CA GLY A 179 23.13 -1.84 32.45
C GLY A 179 22.91 -3.31 32.81
N GLN A 180 22.25 -4.06 31.94
CA GLN A 180 22.03 -5.51 32.07
C GLN A 180 23.35 -6.26 32.23
N ARG A 181 24.36 -5.90 31.42
CA ARG A 181 25.70 -6.52 31.50
C ARG A 181 26.41 -6.21 32.82
N ARG A 182 26.28 -4.99 33.35
CA ARG A 182 26.91 -4.58 34.62
C ARG A 182 26.23 -5.18 35.84
N ASP A 183 24.92 -5.33 35.76
CA ASP A 183 24.11 -5.90 36.82
C ASP A 183 24.36 -7.40 37.00
N GLY A 184 24.69 -8.12 35.92
CA GLY A 184 25.15 -9.51 35.99
C GLY A 184 24.05 -10.57 36.10
N ARG A 185 22.78 -10.18 36.32
CA ARG A 185 21.63 -11.11 36.31
C ARG A 185 21.31 -11.71 34.94
N TRP A 186 21.60 -10.97 33.87
CA TRP A 186 21.27 -11.38 32.51
C TRP A 186 22.38 -12.19 31.87
N SER A 187 22.00 -13.26 31.17
CA SER A 187 22.92 -14.11 30.46
C SER A 187 23.56 -13.39 29.26
N ASP A 188 24.76 -13.80 28.87
CA ASP A 188 25.40 -13.31 27.64
C ASP A 188 24.52 -13.57 26.40
N ALA A 189 23.70 -14.62 26.41
CA ALA A 189 22.75 -14.91 25.35
C ALA A 189 21.68 -13.80 25.22
N THR A 190 21.07 -13.40 26.33
CA THR A 190 20.07 -12.32 26.34
C THR A 190 20.68 -11.00 25.88
N ILE A 191 21.90 -10.69 26.34
CA ILE A 191 22.62 -9.47 25.95
C ILE A 191 22.95 -9.50 24.44
N ASN A 192 23.40 -10.64 23.91
CA ASN A 192 23.73 -10.77 22.49
C ASN A 192 22.48 -10.70 21.61
N ILE A 193 21.36 -11.29 22.01
CA ILE A 193 20.08 -11.16 21.30
C ILE A 193 19.66 -9.68 21.25
N GLY A 194 19.76 -8.96 22.37
CA GLY A 194 19.47 -7.53 22.40
C GLY A 194 20.40 -6.69 21.52
N ARG A 195 21.69 -7.05 21.40
CA ARG A 195 22.62 -6.39 20.45
C ARG A 195 22.24 -6.65 19.00
N ILE A 196 21.84 -7.86 18.66
CA ILE A 196 21.44 -8.20 17.28
C ILE A 196 20.14 -7.46 16.93
N ALA A 197 19.16 -7.45 17.84
CA ALA A 197 17.92 -6.69 17.69
C ALA A 197 18.22 -5.20 17.45
N LEU A 198 19.11 -4.62 18.26
CA LEU A 198 19.56 -3.24 18.11
C LEU A 198 20.16 -2.95 16.72
N VAL A 199 21.02 -3.84 16.22
CA VAL A 199 21.64 -3.68 14.88
C VAL A 199 20.59 -3.83 13.78
N ALA A 200 19.65 -4.77 13.92
CA ALA A 200 18.58 -4.96 12.96
C ALA A 200 17.67 -3.72 12.85
N SER A 201 17.31 -3.12 13.98
CA SER A 201 16.52 -1.89 14.03
C SER A 201 17.24 -0.68 13.40
N LEU A 202 18.57 -0.63 13.45
CA LEU A 202 19.35 0.39 12.73
C LEU A 202 19.48 0.12 11.24
N ALA A 203 19.51 -1.16 10.84
CA ALA A 203 19.64 -1.52 9.44
C ALA A 203 18.43 -1.05 8.62
N SER A 204 17.21 -1.13 9.17
CA SER A 204 15.98 -0.73 8.47
C SER A 204 16.01 0.72 7.92
N PRO A 205 16.24 1.78 8.72
CA PRO A 205 16.29 3.14 8.19
C PRO A 205 17.49 3.35 7.25
N LEU A 206 18.63 2.70 7.49
CA LEU A 206 19.80 2.80 6.61
C LEU A 206 19.58 2.12 5.25
N LEU A 207 18.89 0.98 5.22
CA LEU A 207 18.45 0.34 3.99
C LEU A 207 17.45 1.24 3.26
N SER A 208 16.47 1.81 3.97
CA SER A 208 15.51 2.77 3.39
C SER A 208 16.21 3.97 2.75
N LEU A 209 17.26 4.50 3.40
CA LEU A 209 18.04 5.64 2.91
C LEU A 209 18.99 5.28 1.77
N ALA A 210 19.56 4.07 1.79
CA ALA A 210 20.46 3.58 0.74
C ALA A 210 19.73 3.19 -0.55
N PHE A 211 18.44 2.84 -0.47
CA PHE A 211 17.67 2.24 -1.55
C PHE A 211 16.39 3.04 -1.91
N GLN A 212 16.46 4.39 -1.92
CA GLN A 212 15.35 5.33 -2.20
C GLN A 212 14.62 5.18 -3.57
N SER A 213 14.87 4.14 -4.37
CA SER A 213 14.18 3.94 -5.65
C SER A 213 12.94 3.07 -5.48
N GLU A 214 11.82 3.52 -6.07
CA GLU A 214 10.47 2.93 -6.02
C GLU A 214 10.36 1.47 -6.53
N ARG A 215 11.44 0.87 -7.04
CA ARG A 215 11.43 -0.46 -7.68
C ARG A 215 11.92 -1.62 -6.81
N LEU A 216 12.29 -1.40 -5.54
CA LEU A 216 13.02 -2.39 -4.73
C LEU A 216 12.38 -2.76 -3.39
N LEU A 217 11.06 -2.59 -3.22
CA LEU A 217 10.32 -3.15 -2.09
C LEU A 217 10.41 -4.71 -1.97
N LEU A 218 11.10 -5.36 -2.92
CA LEU A 218 11.29 -6.81 -3.06
C LEU A 218 12.70 -7.31 -2.71
N ASP A 219 13.59 -6.44 -2.23
CA ASP A 219 14.97 -6.81 -1.93
C ASP A 219 15.10 -7.69 -0.67
N GLY A 220 15.72 -8.87 -0.82
CA GLY A 220 15.95 -9.84 0.25
C GLY A 220 16.53 -9.26 1.55
N PRO A 221 17.44 -8.25 1.52
CA PRO A 221 17.90 -7.56 2.72
C PRO A 221 16.80 -6.92 3.57
N TRP A 222 15.73 -6.37 2.96
CA TRP A 222 14.62 -5.79 3.69
C TRP A 222 13.81 -6.86 4.44
N LEU A 223 13.50 -7.97 3.77
CA LEU A 223 12.85 -9.13 4.38
C LEU A 223 13.65 -9.69 5.55
N VAL A 224 14.98 -9.75 5.42
CA VAL A 224 15.87 -10.18 6.52
C VAL A 224 15.82 -9.19 7.67
N ALA A 225 15.92 -7.87 7.41
CA ALA A 225 15.84 -6.86 8.45
C ALA A 225 14.51 -6.91 9.21
N TYR A 226 13.40 -7.11 8.49
CA TYR A 226 12.07 -7.26 9.06
C TYR A 226 11.97 -8.53 9.93
N ALA A 227 12.41 -9.68 9.42
CA ALA A 227 12.44 -10.93 10.18
C ALA A 227 13.28 -10.81 11.46
N LEU A 228 14.40 -10.10 11.40
CA LEU A 228 15.24 -9.84 12.57
C LEU A 228 14.57 -8.93 13.60
N GLY A 229 13.55 -8.15 13.23
CA GLY A 229 12.75 -7.32 14.15
C GLY A 229 12.11 -8.12 15.30
N VAL A 230 11.75 -9.38 15.05
CA VAL A 230 11.18 -10.30 16.06
C VAL A 230 12.17 -10.58 17.21
N LEU A 231 13.48 -10.34 17.01
CA LEU A 231 14.49 -10.47 18.07
C LEU A 231 14.32 -9.44 19.20
N THR A 232 13.68 -8.29 18.94
CA THR A 232 13.35 -7.32 19.99
C THR A 232 12.38 -7.94 20.98
N ALA A 233 11.29 -8.55 20.50
CA ALA A 233 10.34 -9.27 21.34
C ALA A 233 11.02 -10.43 22.09
N LEU A 234 11.90 -11.17 21.44
CA LEU A 234 12.66 -12.24 22.09
C LEU A 234 13.55 -11.71 23.23
N TRP A 235 14.26 -10.61 22.99
CA TRP A 235 15.10 -9.96 23.99
C TRP A 235 14.28 -9.51 25.20
N LEU A 236 13.09 -8.95 25.00
CA LEU A 236 12.19 -8.52 26.07
C LEU A 236 11.68 -9.70 26.90
N VAL A 237 11.25 -10.79 26.25
CA VAL A 237 10.81 -12.02 26.94
C VAL A 237 11.95 -12.61 27.76
N ARG A 238 13.16 -12.71 27.20
CA ARG A 238 14.32 -13.23 27.93
C ARG A 238 14.75 -12.32 29.07
N THR A 239 14.69 -11.00 28.85
CA THR A 239 14.90 -10.01 29.91
C THR A 239 13.92 -10.24 31.07
N ALA A 240 12.65 -10.51 30.77
CA ALA A 240 11.62 -10.83 31.74
C ALA A 240 11.86 -12.18 32.45
N HIS A 241 12.38 -13.19 31.74
CA HIS A 241 12.72 -14.51 32.28
C HIS A 241 13.86 -14.44 33.30
N GLU A 242 14.90 -13.68 32.98
CA GLU A 242 16.12 -13.60 33.77
C GLU A 242 16.05 -12.54 34.89
N LEU A 243 14.99 -11.71 34.89
CA LEU A 243 14.78 -10.63 35.86
C LEU A 243 14.72 -11.11 37.32
N ALA A 244 14.29 -12.35 37.53
CA ALA A 244 14.16 -12.99 38.85
C ALA A 244 15.43 -13.72 39.32
N GLY A 245 16.51 -13.71 38.52
CA GLY A 245 17.78 -14.31 38.88
C GLY A 245 18.45 -13.60 40.06
N PRO A 246 19.08 -14.32 41.01
CA PRO A 246 19.84 -13.70 42.08
C PRO A 246 21.03 -12.91 41.51
N ALA A 247 21.15 -11.63 41.87
CA ALA A 247 22.24 -10.76 41.42
C ALA A 247 23.63 -11.19 41.94
N ASP A 248 23.66 -12.00 43.01
CA ASP A 248 24.86 -12.34 43.76
C ASP A 248 25.35 -13.79 43.59
N MET A 249 24.88 -14.54 42.58
CA MET A 249 25.61 -15.76 42.21
C MET A 249 26.76 -15.37 41.27
N PRO A 250 28.03 -15.32 41.74
CA PRO A 250 29.14 -15.29 40.81
C PRO A 250 28.98 -16.49 39.88
N ALA A 251 29.16 -16.27 38.58
CA ALA A 251 29.12 -17.29 37.53
C ALA A 251 30.29 -18.29 37.66
N ALA A 252 30.38 -18.95 38.81
CA ALA A 252 31.23 -20.07 39.10
C ALA A 252 30.31 -21.28 39.18
N GLU A 253 30.34 -22.13 38.15
CA GLU A 253 30.46 -23.60 38.21
C GLU A 253 29.84 -24.40 37.05
N THR A 254 29.47 -23.79 35.91
CA THR A 254 29.00 -24.58 34.74
C THR A 254 29.66 -24.29 33.40
N ALA A 255 30.80 -23.59 33.36
CA ALA A 255 31.62 -23.55 32.16
C ALA A 255 33.09 -23.79 32.48
N THR A 256 33.52 -25.03 32.26
CA THR A 256 34.91 -25.38 31.95
C THR A 256 35.44 -24.39 30.92
N ARG A 257 36.32 -23.52 31.37
CA ARG A 257 36.94 -22.44 30.59
C ARG A 257 38.00 -23.07 29.67
N PRO A 258 37.88 -23.01 28.33
CA PRO A 258 39.06 -23.09 27.49
C PRO A 258 39.70 -21.71 27.47
N VAL A 259 40.94 -21.64 27.95
CA VAL A 259 41.85 -20.53 27.71
C VAL A 259 42.15 -20.48 26.22
N THR A 260 41.70 -19.45 25.49
CA THR A 260 42.36 -18.94 24.28
C THR A 260 41.72 -17.64 23.79
N GLY A 261 42.55 -16.69 23.34
CA GLY A 261 42.18 -15.75 22.28
C GLY A 261 41.90 -14.31 22.71
N ARG A 262 42.97 -13.51 22.86
CA ARG A 262 42.90 -12.04 22.72
C ARG A 262 42.53 -11.74 21.26
N GLY A 263 41.24 -11.58 20.96
CA GLY A 263 40.76 -11.03 19.70
C GLY A 263 40.95 -9.51 19.65
N PRO A 264 41.12 -8.91 18.45
CA PRO A 264 41.45 -7.50 18.31
C PRO A 264 40.28 -6.64 18.78
N ARG A 265 40.59 -5.63 19.59
CA ARG A 265 39.66 -4.54 19.90
C ARG A 265 39.45 -3.75 18.61
N LEU A 266 38.32 -3.95 17.95
CA LEU A 266 37.81 -3.00 16.97
C LEU A 266 37.64 -1.64 17.68
N PRO A 267 38.25 -0.56 17.17
CA PRO A 267 38.02 0.75 17.73
C PRO A 267 36.59 1.16 17.40
N ALA A 268 35.74 1.29 18.43
CA ALA A 268 34.47 1.98 18.31
C ALA A 268 34.81 3.44 17.97
N VAL A 269 34.52 3.79 16.72
CA VAL A 269 34.67 5.12 16.15
C VAL A 269 33.93 6.13 17.03
N ALA A 270 34.69 7.13 17.45
CA ALA A 270 34.19 8.37 18.00
C ALA A 270 33.59 9.22 16.87
N ALA A 271 32.30 9.56 16.97
CA ALA A 271 31.71 10.74 16.33
C ALA A 271 30.25 10.88 16.82
N LEU A 272 30.05 11.56 17.95
CA LEU A 272 28.79 12.23 18.28
C LEU A 272 29.08 13.24 19.38
N VAL A 273 29.64 14.37 18.95
CA VAL A 273 29.81 15.58 19.73
C VAL A 273 29.20 16.71 18.91
N LEU A 274 28.14 17.30 19.47
CA LEU A 274 27.50 18.58 19.14
C LEU A 274 26.85 18.72 17.74
N PRO A 275 25.59 19.20 17.71
CA PRO A 275 25.38 20.64 17.86
C PRO A 275 24.39 20.97 18.98
N LEU A 276 24.90 21.58 20.05
CA LEU A 276 24.12 22.31 21.04
C LEU A 276 24.72 23.72 21.18
N VAL A 277 24.92 24.39 20.06
CA VAL A 277 25.23 25.83 20.00
C VAL A 277 24.73 26.36 18.65
N VAL A 278 23.43 26.64 18.52
CA VAL A 278 22.85 27.83 17.86
C VAL A 278 21.39 27.89 18.31
N VAL A 279 21.11 28.57 19.42
CA VAL A 279 19.86 29.32 19.57
C VAL A 279 20.30 30.68 20.07
N GLY A 280 20.43 31.59 19.12
CA GLY A 280 20.73 32.99 19.37
C GLY A 280 19.56 33.64 20.12
N ALA A 281 19.90 34.68 20.87
CA ALA A 281 18.93 35.59 21.42
C ALA A 281 18.29 36.39 20.28
N GLU A 282 16.97 36.28 20.11
CA GLU A 282 16.20 37.26 19.33
C GLU A 282 15.06 37.80 20.18
N GLY A 283 15.20 39.09 20.50
CA GLY A 283 14.12 39.92 20.97
C GLY A 283 13.34 40.49 19.78
N ASP A 284 12.04 40.65 20.03
CA ASP A 284 11.11 41.57 19.36
C ASP A 284 10.67 41.30 17.90
N ALA A 285 9.77 40.34 17.74
CA ALA A 285 8.57 40.50 16.92
C ALA A 285 7.42 39.69 17.55
N ARG A 286 6.34 40.36 18.01
CA ARG A 286 5.14 39.64 18.47
C ARG A 286 4.38 39.15 17.25
N PHE A 287 4.54 37.89 16.90
CA PHE A 287 3.57 37.16 16.07
C PHE A 287 2.26 37.08 16.87
N SER A 288 1.17 37.58 16.28
CA SER A 288 -0.18 37.43 16.85
C SER A 288 -0.77 36.06 16.55
N PHE A 289 -0.31 35.41 15.49
CA PHE A 289 -0.68 34.05 15.09
C PHE A 289 0.59 33.32 14.65
N THR A 290 0.96 32.26 15.35
CA THR A 290 1.85 31.24 14.80
C THR A 290 0.97 30.16 14.20
N GLY A 291 1.32 29.58 13.05
CA GLY A 291 0.54 28.49 12.41
C GLY A 291 0.31 27.28 13.32
N ALA A 292 0.96 27.23 14.49
CA ALA A 292 0.87 26.23 15.54
C ALA A 292 -0.13 26.57 16.68
N ASP A 293 -0.98 27.60 16.55
CA ASP A 293 -2.00 27.89 17.58
C ASP A 293 -3.12 26.83 17.50
N GLU A 294 -3.14 25.91 18.47
CA GLU A 294 -4.12 24.84 18.59
C GLU A 294 -5.54 25.42 18.53
N GLY A 295 -6.25 25.09 17.44
CA GLY A 295 -7.61 25.54 17.18
C GLY A 295 -7.77 26.39 15.92
N CYS A 296 -6.69 26.82 15.27
CA CYS A 296 -6.78 27.50 13.98
C CYS A 296 -7.53 26.63 12.93
N ARG A 297 -7.20 25.33 12.85
CA ARG A 297 -7.87 24.37 11.96
C ARG A 297 -9.32 24.06 12.36
N ASP A 298 -9.56 23.75 13.63
CA ASP A 298 -10.89 23.41 14.15
C ASP A 298 -11.88 24.59 14.11
N GLN A 299 -11.36 25.81 14.00
CA GLN A 299 -12.16 27.04 13.92
C GLN A 299 -12.42 27.50 12.48
N ILE A 300 -11.70 26.98 11.47
CA ILE A 300 -11.96 27.31 10.07
C ILE A 300 -13.25 26.62 9.65
N ARG A 301 -14.31 27.41 9.50
CA ARG A 301 -15.56 26.97 8.89
C ARG A 301 -15.56 27.31 7.41
N SER A 302 -16.56 26.84 6.68
CA SER A 302 -16.80 27.30 5.32
C SER A 302 -16.87 28.84 5.28
N TYR A 303 -16.55 29.46 4.13
CA TYR A 303 -16.69 30.91 3.97
C TYR A 303 -18.10 31.41 4.37
N ALA A 304 -19.13 30.63 4.07
CA ALA A 304 -20.53 30.96 4.38
C ALA A 304 -20.81 31.00 5.89
N ASP A 305 -20.12 30.15 6.66
CA ASP A 305 -20.31 30.00 8.11
C ASP A 305 -19.34 30.85 8.94
N THR A 306 -18.41 31.54 8.28
CA THR A 306 -17.39 32.39 8.90
C THR A 306 -17.87 33.83 8.99
N ARG A 307 -17.94 34.37 10.22
CA ARG A 307 -18.38 35.74 10.49
C ARG A 307 -17.43 36.73 9.81
N PRO A 308 -17.93 37.87 9.28
CA PRO A 308 -17.10 38.85 8.56
C PRO A 308 -15.85 39.30 9.32
N GLU A 309 -15.95 39.47 10.64
CA GLU A 309 -14.83 39.86 11.52
C GLU A 309 -13.72 38.80 11.61
N ASP A 310 -14.06 37.51 11.42
CA ASP A 310 -13.14 36.39 11.60
C ASP A 310 -12.46 35.99 10.28
N ARG A 311 -12.85 36.57 9.14
CA ARG A 311 -12.37 36.14 7.80
C ARG A 311 -10.89 36.39 7.57
N GLN A 312 -10.35 37.50 8.07
CA GLN A 312 -8.91 37.76 7.95
C GLN A 312 -8.09 36.78 8.79
N GLN A 313 -8.63 36.35 9.93
CA GLN A 313 -8.03 35.33 10.77
C GLN A 313 -8.08 33.96 10.08
N ALA A 314 -9.23 33.58 9.50
CA ALA A 314 -9.36 32.35 8.72
C ALA A 314 -8.39 32.31 7.52
N PHE A 315 -8.20 33.43 6.81
CA PHE A 315 -7.19 33.54 5.76
C PHE A 315 -5.77 33.34 6.30
N LEU A 316 -5.39 34.03 7.37
CA LEU A 316 -4.05 33.89 7.97
C LEU A 316 -3.78 32.46 8.43
N CYS A 317 -4.81 31.80 8.96
CA CYS A 317 -4.78 30.41 9.32
C CYS A 317 -4.43 29.52 8.12
N LEU A 318 -5.19 29.62 7.03
CA LEU A 318 -4.94 28.85 5.81
C LEU A 318 -3.61 29.20 5.13
N ALA A 319 -3.20 30.46 5.19
CA ALA A 319 -1.95 30.93 4.58
C ALA A 319 -0.69 30.45 5.34
N ARG A 320 -0.83 30.11 6.62
CA ARG A 320 0.25 29.57 7.45
C ARG A 320 0.21 28.05 7.59
N ASP A 321 -0.94 27.43 7.31
CA ASP A 321 -1.10 25.98 7.35
C ASP A 321 -0.33 25.33 6.19
N GLY A 322 0.59 24.43 6.52
CA GLY A 322 1.33 23.62 5.55
C GLY A 322 0.82 22.18 5.47
N ALA A 323 -0.21 21.80 6.22
CA ALA A 323 -0.58 20.40 6.41
C ALA A 323 -1.14 19.69 5.17
N HIS A 324 -1.65 20.43 4.17
CA HIS A 324 -2.18 19.82 2.93
C HIS A 324 -1.09 19.55 1.88
N THR A 325 0.00 20.31 1.87
CA THR A 325 1.06 20.23 0.85
C THR A 325 2.46 19.95 1.38
N GLY A 326 2.64 20.00 2.70
CA GLY A 326 3.95 19.98 3.34
C GLY A 326 4.68 21.33 3.30
N THR A 327 4.09 22.40 2.75
CA THR A 327 4.70 23.75 2.68
C THR A 327 3.70 24.87 2.94
N SER A 328 4.03 25.83 3.81
CA SER A 328 3.21 27.02 4.04
C SER A 328 3.16 27.93 2.81
N MET A 329 2.02 28.61 2.60
CA MET A 329 1.82 29.50 1.45
C MET A 329 2.77 30.70 1.44
N PHE A 330 3.13 31.20 2.62
CA PHE A 330 4.14 32.24 2.80
C PHE A 330 5.24 31.77 3.77
N PRO A 331 6.44 32.37 3.71
CA PRO A 331 7.50 32.11 4.69
C PRO A 331 7.01 32.30 6.12
N GLU A 332 7.44 31.42 7.03
CA GLU A 332 7.00 31.44 8.44
C GLU A 332 7.37 32.75 9.15
N ASP A 333 8.51 33.35 8.78
CA ASP A 333 9.03 34.60 9.32
C ASP A 333 8.30 35.86 8.80
N LEU A 334 7.43 35.71 7.78
CA LEU A 334 6.71 36.83 7.22
C LEU A 334 5.63 37.34 8.19
N PRO A 335 5.56 38.65 8.51
CA PRO A 335 4.56 39.17 9.45
C PRO A 335 3.12 39.08 8.92
N ASP A 336 2.15 38.81 9.79
CA ASP A 336 0.72 38.67 9.42
C ASP A 336 0.18 39.84 8.60
N ARG A 337 0.59 41.07 8.93
CA ARG A 337 0.18 42.27 8.18
C ARG A 337 0.69 42.27 6.75
N ARG A 338 1.87 41.69 6.50
CA ARG A 338 2.43 41.52 5.15
C ARG A 338 1.70 40.41 4.42
N ILE A 339 1.42 39.29 5.07
CA ILE A 339 0.64 38.19 4.50
C ILE A 339 -0.75 38.70 4.05
N LEU A 340 -1.46 39.45 4.88
CA LEU A 340 -2.76 40.05 4.52
C LEU A 340 -2.66 41.07 3.38
N ALA A 341 -1.55 41.81 3.28
CA ALA A 341 -1.33 42.73 2.17
C ALA A 341 -1.11 41.96 0.86
N TYR A 342 -0.26 40.94 0.87
CA TYR A 342 -0.05 40.06 -0.28
C TYR A 342 -1.32 39.35 -0.71
N GLY A 343 -2.11 38.81 0.24
CA GLY A 343 -3.41 38.19 -0.07
C GLY A 343 -4.35 39.15 -0.81
N LYS A 344 -4.41 40.43 -0.39
CA LYS A 344 -5.21 41.45 -1.09
C LYS A 344 -4.66 41.81 -2.47
N GLU A 345 -3.34 41.81 -2.64
CA GLU A 345 -2.72 42.01 -3.95
C GLU A 345 -3.01 40.83 -4.89
N LEU A 346 -2.95 39.59 -4.39
CA LEU A 346 -3.30 38.38 -5.14
C LEU A 346 -4.76 38.39 -5.63
N CYS A 347 -5.67 39.00 -4.86
CA CYS A 347 -7.05 39.24 -5.29
C CYS A 347 -7.19 40.24 -6.45
N ALA A 348 -6.20 41.12 -6.66
CA ALA A 348 -6.23 42.14 -7.70
C ALA A 348 -5.51 41.70 -8.98
N VAL A 349 -4.64 40.67 -8.89
CA VAL A 349 -3.88 40.15 -10.03
C VAL A 349 -4.75 39.16 -10.83
N PRO A 350 -4.97 39.40 -12.13
CA PRO A 350 -5.68 38.46 -12.98
C PRO A 350 -4.76 37.31 -13.41
N GLY A 351 -5.31 36.09 -13.45
CA GLY A 351 -4.66 34.91 -14.01
C GLY A 351 -3.67 34.22 -13.05
N VAL A 352 -3.51 32.92 -13.28
CA VAL A 352 -2.69 32.02 -12.43
C VAL A 352 -1.21 32.42 -12.46
N GLU A 353 -0.66 32.72 -13.63
CA GLU A 353 0.76 33.11 -13.79
C GLU A 353 1.12 34.39 -13.01
N GLY A 354 0.23 35.38 -13.04
CA GLY A 354 0.43 36.63 -12.31
C GLY A 354 0.37 36.41 -10.79
N GLN A 355 -0.53 35.55 -10.33
CA GLN A 355 -0.66 35.18 -8.92
C GLN A 355 0.58 34.39 -8.46
N GLN A 356 1.04 33.43 -9.24
CA GLN A 356 2.26 32.66 -8.96
C GLN A 356 3.49 33.57 -8.86
N ALA A 357 3.69 34.48 -9.82
CA ALA A 357 4.82 35.40 -9.82
C ALA A 357 4.80 36.37 -8.62
N LEU A 358 3.61 36.71 -8.12
CA LEU A 358 3.47 37.53 -6.91
C LEU A 358 3.76 36.72 -5.64
N LEU A 359 3.33 35.45 -5.60
CA LEU A 359 3.59 34.53 -4.50
C LEU A 359 5.08 34.22 -4.36
N GLU A 360 5.77 33.90 -5.46
CA GLU A 360 7.21 33.67 -5.51
C GLU A 360 8.00 34.90 -5.03
N ARG A 361 7.57 36.10 -5.42
CA ARG A 361 8.18 37.35 -4.94
C ARG A 361 8.01 37.56 -3.44
N ALA A 362 6.93 37.03 -2.86
CA ALA A 362 6.71 37.02 -1.42
C ALA A 362 7.46 35.88 -0.71
N GLY A 363 8.23 35.07 -1.45
CA GLY A 363 8.94 33.90 -0.93
C GLY A 363 8.04 32.68 -0.71
N GLY A 364 6.80 32.71 -1.19
CA GLY A 364 5.87 31.59 -1.10
C GLY A 364 6.12 30.53 -2.17
N SER A 365 5.78 29.28 -1.87
CA SER A 365 5.98 28.13 -2.76
C SER A 365 4.71 27.30 -3.01
N ALA A 366 3.57 27.71 -2.47
CA ALA A 366 2.32 26.96 -2.61
C ALA A 366 1.74 27.01 -4.03
N ASP A 367 0.95 25.99 -4.36
CA ASP A 367 0.18 25.95 -5.60
C ASP A 367 -0.93 27.01 -5.59
N VAL A 368 -1.07 27.74 -6.69
CA VAL A 368 -2.13 28.73 -6.92
C VAL A 368 -3.53 28.11 -6.85
N ALA A 369 -3.67 26.81 -7.11
CA ALA A 369 -4.95 26.11 -6.99
C ALA A 369 -5.50 26.18 -5.54
N GLU A 370 -4.62 25.99 -4.55
CA GLU A 370 -4.96 26.01 -3.12
C GLU A 370 -5.12 27.43 -2.58
N LEU A 371 -4.36 28.37 -3.16
CA LEU A 371 -4.53 29.79 -2.92
C LEU A 371 -5.97 30.25 -3.17
N GLY A 372 -6.67 29.64 -4.12
CA GLY A 372 -8.07 29.96 -4.45
C GLY A 372 -9.03 29.85 -3.27
N ASP A 373 -8.88 28.82 -2.43
CA ASP A 373 -9.77 28.57 -1.30
C ASP A 373 -9.48 29.49 -0.11
N ALA A 374 -8.20 29.78 0.15
CA ALA A 374 -7.81 30.77 1.14
C ALA A 374 -8.26 32.19 0.75
N LEU A 375 -8.09 32.57 -0.52
CA LEU A 375 -8.46 33.89 -1.02
C LEU A 375 -9.98 34.15 -0.95
N GLU A 376 -10.82 33.11 -0.86
CA GLU A 376 -12.27 33.27 -0.71
C GLU A 376 -12.62 34.09 0.54
N PHE A 377 -11.82 33.97 1.61
CA PHE A 377 -12.00 34.73 2.85
C PHE A 377 -11.65 36.22 2.70
N LEU A 378 -10.75 36.59 1.79
CA LEU A 378 -10.35 37.98 1.54
C LEU A 378 -11.15 38.65 0.42
N CYS A 379 -11.39 37.94 -0.69
CA CYS A 379 -12.00 38.46 -1.91
C CYS A 379 -13.00 37.47 -2.52
N PRO A 380 -14.10 37.17 -1.82
CA PRO A 380 -15.09 36.16 -2.23
C PRO A 380 -15.69 36.44 -3.61
N GLY A 381 -15.92 37.71 -3.96
CA GLY A 381 -16.46 38.09 -5.27
C GLY A 381 -15.48 37.93 -6.44
N VAL A 382 -14.17 37.87 -6.17
CA VAL A 382 -13.16 37.55 -7.20
C VAL A 382 -13.12 36.03 -7.39
N VAL A 383 -12.99 35.28 -6.30
CA VAL A 383 -12.95 33.80 -6.33
C VAL A 383 -14.22 33.21 -6.93
N ALA A 384 -15.40 33.74 -6.59
CA ALA A 384 -16.67 33.28 -7.15
C ALA A 384 -16.74 33.48 -8.68
N ARG A 385 -16.20 34.60 -9.20
CA ARG A 385 -16.12 34.84 -10.65
C ARG A 385 -15.14 33.87 -11.31
N GLN A 386 -13.95 33.71 -10.74
CA GLN A 386 -12.95 32.76 -11.24
C GLN A 386 -13.46 31.31 -11.25
N ARG A 387 -14.17 30.87 -10.21
CA ARG A 387 -14.80 29.53 -10.18
C ARG A 387 -15.89 29.40 -11.25
N ALA A 388 -16.70 30.45 -11.46
CA ALA A 388 -17.72 30.44 -12.50
C ALA A 388 -17.11 30.40 -13.92
N ASP A 389 -16.01 31.12 -14.15
CA ASP A 389 -15.30 31.12 -15.43
C ASP A 389 -14.64 29.75 -15.67
N ARG A 390 -13.92 29.18 -14.69
CA ARG A 390 -13.37 27.82 -14.76
C ARG A 390 -14.44 26.76 -15.01
N ALA A 391 -15.59 26.85 -14.34
CA ALA A 391 -16.68 25.91 -14.55
C ALA A 391 -17.27 26.01 -15.97
N ARG A 392 -17.28 27.19 -16.58
CA ARG A 392 -17.68 27.36 -17.98
C ARG A 392 -16.66 26.76 -18.93
N GLU A 393 -15.38 27.04 -18.71
CA GLU A 393 -14.27 26.48 -19.51
C GLU A 393 -14.25 24.94 -19.41
N GLN A 394 -14.40 24.39 -18.21
CA GLN A 394 -14.50 22.95 -17.99
C GLN A 394 -15.73 22.36 -18.70
N ALA A 395 -16.90 23.00 -18.59
CA ALA A 395 -18.10 22.54 -19.30
C ALA A 395 -17.96 22.64 -20.83
N GLU A 396 -17.15 23.57 -21.34
CA GLU A 396 -16.82 23.67 -22.77
C GLU A 396 -15.86 22.56 -23.19
N GLN A 397 -14.81 22.31 -22.40
CA GLN A 397 -13.85 21.21 -22.61
C GLN A 397 -14.53 19.84 -22.54
N GLU A 398 -15.42 19.61 -21.56
CA GLU A 398 -16.20 18.38 -21.46
C GLU A 398 -17.07 18.18 -22.71
N ARG A 399 -17.72 19.22 -23.21
CA ARG A 399 -18.50 19.15 -24.46
C ARG A 399 -17.64 18.92 -25.69
N GLU A 400 -16.43 19.46 -25.71
CA GLU A 400 -15.47 19.23 -26.79
C GLU A 400 -14.97 17.78 -26.75
N GLY A 401 -14.54 17.30 -25.59
CA GLY A 401 -14.14 15.91 -25.36
C GLY A 401 -15.25 14.91 -25.69
N GLU A 402 -16.51 15.17 -25.30
CA GLU A 402 -17.66 14.35 -25.69
C GLU A 402 -17.85 14.31 -27.22
N ARG A 403 -17.64 15.43 -27.92
CA ARG A 403 -17.75 15.47 -29.39
C ARG A 403 -16.60 14.74 -30.07
N GLU A 404 -15.39 14.91 -29.57
CA GLU A 404 -14.19 14.21 -30.05
C GLU A 404 -14.34 12.71 -29.84
N GLN A 405 -14.79 12.28 -28.66
CA GLN A 405 -15.08 10.88 -28.36
C GLN A 405 -16.14 10.31 -29.31
N VAL A 406 -17.29 10.99 -29.47
CA VAL A 406 -18.34 10.52 -30.40
C VAL A 406 -17.84 10.46 -31.85
N ALA A 407 -17.02 11.42 -32.27
CA ALA A 407 -16.42 11.41 -33.61
C ALA A 407 -15.44 10.26 -33.79
N TRP A 408 -14.57 10.01 -32.81
CA TRP A 408 -13.64 8.89 -32.79
C TRP A 408 -14.37 7.55 -32.79
N GLU A 409 -15.39 7.37 -31.94
CA GLU A 409 -16.21 6.16 -31.91
C GLU A 409 -16.91 5.89 -33.26
N ALA A 410 -17.39 6.95 -33.92
CA ALA A 410 -18.00 6.86 -35.24
C ALA A 410 -16.98 6.50 -36.33
N GLU A 411 -15.79 7.10 -36.28
CA GLU A 411 -14.68 6.81 -37.19
C GLU A 411 -14.22 5.35 -37.06
N MET A 412 -13.95 4.89 -35.84
CA MET A 412 -13.53 3.52 -35.55
C MET A 412 -14.57 2.50 -36.04
N ASN A 413 -15.86 2.75 -35.79
CA ASN A 413 -16.91 1.87 -36.30
C ASN A 413 -17.05 1.92 -37.82
N ALA A 414 -16.76 3.04 -38.48
CA ALA A 414 -16.83 3.18 -39.93
C ALA A 414 -15.72 2.38 -40.65
N ARG A 415 -14.59 2.12 -39.98
CA ARG A 415 -13.51 1.27 -40.47
C ARG A 415 -13.92 -0.21 -40.55
N CYS A 416 -14.94 -0.62 -39.79
CA CYS A 416 -15.40 -2.00 -39.75
C CYS A 416 -16.56 -2.30 -40.71
N ALA A 417 -16.42 -3.36 -41.50
CA ALA A 417 -17.43 -3.83 -42.45
C ALA A 417 -17.88 -5.27 -42.14
N ASP A 418 -19.14 -5.60 -42.47
CA ASP A 418 -19.63 -6.98 -42.38
C ASP A 418 -18.89 -7.86 -43.41
N PRO A 419 -18.09 -8.86 -42.99
CA PRO A 419 -17.33 -9.71 -43.91
C PRO A 419 -18.22 -10.72 -44.67
N TRP A 420 -19.52 -10.78 -44.35
CA TRP A 420 -20.49 -11.63 -45.02
C TRP A 420 -21.83 -10.91 -45.30
N PRO A 421 -21.83 -9.84 -46.10
CA PRO A 421 -22.98 -8.94 -46.24
C PRO A 421 -24.16 -9.58 -47.00
N ARG A 422 -23.89 -10.56 -47.85
CA ARG A 422 -24.91 -11.27 -48.65
C ARG A 422 -25.75 -12.24 -47.81
N LEU A 423 -25.22 -12.75 -46.69
CA LEU A 423 -25.94 -13.66 -45.83
C LEU A 423 -26.53 -12.91 -44.65
N ARG A 424 -27.85 -12.74 -44.67
CA ARG A 424 -28.59 -12.06 -43.59
C ARG A 424 -28.93 -13.03 -42.48
N ALA A 425 -28.54 -12.67 -41.26
CA ALA A 425 -28.91 -13.36 -40.03
C ALA A 425 -30.21 -12.78 -39.45
N ARG A 426 -30.83 -13.50 -38.50
CA ARG A 426 -32.00 -12.99 -37.76
C ARG A 426 -31.63 -11.77 -36.91
N ARG A 427 -30.41 -11.77 -36.37
CA ARG A 427 -29.80 -10.64 -35.67
C ARG A 427 -28.36 -10.54 -36.11
N GLN A 428 -27.89 -9.33 -36.43
CA GLN A 428 -26.50 -9.10 -36.80
C GLN A 428 -26.06 -7.69 -36.45
N GLY A 429 -24.78 -7.53 -36.18
CA GLY A 429 -24.13 -6.25 -35.92
C GLY A 429 -22.64 -6.36 -36.22
N THR A 430 -22.03 -5.24 -36.57
CA THR A 430 -20.58 -5.11 -36.76
C THR A 430 -20.12 -3.91 -35.95
N ALA A 431 -19.01 -4.01 -35.23
CA ALA A 431 -18.48 -2.90 -34.47
C ALA A 431 -16.95 -3.00 -34.42
N ALA A 432 -16.30 -1.85 -34.22
CA ALA A 432 -14.95 -1.85 -33.69
C ALA A 432 -15.00 -2.35 -32.24
N TYR A 433 -14.00 -3.13 -31.87
CA TYR A 433 -13.83 -3.69 -30.54
C TYR A 433 -12.45 -3.28 -30.02
N LEU A 434 -12.43 -2.70 -28.83
CA LEU A 434 -11.20 -2.25 -28.17
C LEU A 434 -10.66 -3.39 -27.31
N LEU A 435 -9.39 -3.70 -27.50
CA LEU A 435 -8.65 -4.69 -26.73
C LEU A 435 -7.73 -3.96 -25.76
N PHE A 436 -7.69 -4.42 -24.52
CA PHE A 436 -6.72 -3.99 -23.50
C PHE A 436 -5.73 -5.13 -23.19
N GLU A 437 -4.86 -4.92 -22.22
CA GLU A 437 -3.84 -5.90 -21.79
C GLU A 437 -4.47 -7.28 -21.53
N GLY A 438 -3.90 -8.32 -22.16
CA GLY A 438 -4.32 -9.72 -21.98
C GLY A 438 -4.95 -10.40 -23.21
N GLY A 439 -5.27 -9.66 -24.28
CA GLY A 439 -5.49 -10.25 -25.61
C GLY A 439 -6.63 -11.26 -25.72
N GLY A 440 -7.87 -10.83 -25.43
CA GLY A 440 -9.05 -11.68 -25.63
C GLY A 440 -10.37 -11.05 -25.20
N TYR A 441 -11.48 -11.75 -25.49
CA TYR A 441 -12.82 -11.36 -25.06
C TYR A 441 -13.74 -12.57 -24.90
N THR A 442 -14.87 -12.37 -24.24
CA THR A 442 -15.85 -13.44 -24.00
C THR A 442 -17.17 -13.17 -24.70
N VAL A 443 -17.84 -14.26 -25.09
CA VAL A 443 -19.28 -14.27 -25.39
C VAL A 443 -19.96 -15.04 -24.29
N PHE A 444 -20.86 -14.40 -23.56
CA PHE A 444 -21.42 -15.01 -22.35
C PHE A 444 -22.89 -14.66 -22.14
N ASP A 445 -23.53 -15.43 -21.27
CA ASP A 445 -24.86 -15.12 -20.73
C ASP A 445 -24.74 -14.17 -19.53
N ASP A 446 -25.03 -12.89 -19.75
CA ASP A 446 -24.88 -11.81 -18.77
C ASP A 446 -25.94 -11.80 -17.66
N ARG A 447 -26.79 -12.83 -17.61
CA ARG A 447 -27.82 -13.00 -16.56
C ARG A 447 -27.74 -14.38 -15.91
N ASP A 448 -26.58 -15.00 -16.01
CA ASP A 448 -26.33 -16.33 -15.49
C ASP A 448 -25.45 -16.29 -14.25
N ASP A 449 -26.10 -16.28 -13.10
CA ASP A 449 -25.47 -16.06 -11.80
C ASP A 449 -24.83 -17.34 -11.21
N THR A 450 -24.73 -18.43 -11.96
CA THR A 450 -24.15 -19.67 -11.43
C THR A 450 -22.63 -19.53 -11.23
N GLU A 451 -22.16 -19.77 -10.00
CA GLU A 451 -20.73 -19.88 -9.68
C GLU A 451 -20.03 -20.86 -10.65
N GLY A 452 -18.97 -20.37 -11.30
CA GLY A 452 -18.27 -21.08 -12.39
C GLY A 452 -18.48 -20.47 -13.79
N ALA A 453 -19.37 -19.48 -13.94
CA ALA A 453 -19.49 -18.67 -15.16
C ALA A 453 -18.33 -17.65 -15.35
N GLY A 454 -17.46 -17.52 -14.34
CA GLY A 454 -16.32 -16.59 -14.30
C GLY A 454 -15.06 -17.13 -13.61
N GLY A 455 -14.81 -18.44 -13.65
CA GLY A 455 -13.41 -18.90 -13.51
C GLY A 455 -12.57 -18.30 -14.63
N ASP A 456 -11.23 -18.28 -14.52
CA ASP A 456 -10.39 -17.78 -15.60
C ASP A 456 -10.57 -18.65 -16.85
N ILE A 457 -11.56 -18.31 -17.67
CA ILE A 457 -11.95 -19.07 -18.85
C ILE A 457 -10.85 -19.03 -19.90
N PHE A 458 -9.88 -18.12 -19.76
CA PHE A 458 -8.66 -18.12 -20.57
C PHE A 458 -7.68 -19.22 -20.13
N GLU A 459 -7.69 -19.68 -18.87
CA GLU A 459 -6.95 -20.89 -18.46
C GLU A 459 -7.50 -22.17 -19.10
N ALA A 460 -8.78 -22.17 -19.49
CA ALA A 460 -9.42 -23.33 -20.14
C ALA A 460 -9.09 -23.45 -21.65
N ILE A 461 -8.37 -22.48 -22.23
CA ILE A 461 -8.01 -22.48 -23.65
C ILE A 461 -6.77 -23.37 -23.87
N ASP A 462 -6.99 -24.69 -23.92
CA ASP A 462 -5.93 -25.70 -24.10
C ASP A 462 -5.23 -25.63 -25.49
N ASP A 463 -5.90 -25.10 -26.53
CA ASP A 463 -5.43 -25.10 -27.92
C ASP A 463 -5.27 -23.69 -28.55
N GLY A 464 -5.33 -22.65 -27.72
CA GLY A 464 -4.84 -21.30 -27.99
C GLY A 464 -5.77 -20.33 -28.73
N PHE A 465 -7.00 -20.69 -29.12
CA PHE A 465 -7.90 -19.76 -29.84
C PHE A 465 -9.27 -19.52 -29.21
N ILE A 466 -10.01 -20.58 -28.90
CA ILE A 466 -11.35 -20.45 -28.30
C ILE A 466 -11.66 -21.65 -27.45
N ASP A 467 -12.19 -21.45 -26.26
CA ASP A 467 -12.88 -22.51 -25.52
C ASP A 467 -14.21 -22.05 -24.93
N ALA A 468 -15.08 -22.99 -24.60
CA ALA A 468 -16.39 -22.74 -24.04
C ALA A 468 -16.64 -23.57 -22.80
N ALA A 469 -16.96 -22.90 -21.71
CA ALA A 469 -17.30 -23.51 -20.43
C ALA A 469 -18.68 -23.03 -20.00
N GLY A 470 -19.66 -23.94 -20.01
CA GLY A 470 -21.01 -23.63 -19.54
C GLY A 470 -21.70 -22.55 -20.38
N SER A 471 -21.86 -21.36 -19.80
CA SER A 471 -22.58 -20.23 -20.37
C SER A 471 -21.69 -19.13 -20.94
N SER A 472 -20.38 -19.38 -21.02
CA SER A 472 -19.42 -18.47 -21.61
C SER A 472 -18.50 -19.19 -22.59
N ALA A 473 -17.97 -18.41 -23.52
CA ALA A 473 -16.91 -18.82 -24.44
C ALA A 473 -15.88 -17.70 -24.54
N ALA A 474 -14.62 -18.03 -24.33
CA ALA A 474 -13.50 -17.09 -24.42
C ALA A 474 -12.80 -17.25 -25.75
N ILE A 475 -12.45 -16.12 -26.36
CA ILE A 475 -11.79 -16.02 -27.65
C ILE A 475 -10.51 -15.21 -27.42
N THR A 476 -9.36 -15.77 -27.78
CA THR A 476 -8.10 -15.03 -27.81
C THR A 476 -7.96 -14.26 -29.11
N THR A 477 -7.22 -13.17 -29.05
CA THR A 477 -6.91 -12.33 -30.21
C THR A 477 -5.45 -12.53 -30.63
N TYR A 478 -5.12 -12.15 -31.87
CA TYR A 478 -3.74 -12.18 -32.36
C TYR A 478 -2.92 -11.00 -31.84
N GLY A 479 -3.57 -9.87 -31.59
CA GLY A 479 -2.97 -8.65 -31.06
C GLY A 479 -3.41 -8.33 -29.63
N GLU A 480 -2.64 -7.45 -29.00
CA GLU A 480 -2.96 -6.78 -27.73
C GLU A 480 -2.98 -5.28 -28.00
N ASN A 481 -3.83 -4.54 -27.27
CA ASN A 481 -3.88 -3.06 -27.32
C ASN A 481 -4.11 -2.47 -28.74
N ALA A 482 -4.75 -3.22 -29.63
CA ALA A 482 -5.06 -2.78 -30.98
C ALA A 482 -6.57 -2.94 -31.25
N PRO A 483 -7.19 -2.02 -32.01
CA PRO A 483 -8.58 -2.16 -32.38
C PRO A 483 -8.76 -3.36 -33.33
N MET A 484 -9.90 -4.05 -33.20
CA MET A 484 -10.29 -5.11 -34.11
C MET A 484 -11.75 -4.94 -34.59
N CYS A 485 -12.10 -5.57 -35.71
CA CYS A 485 -13.47 -5.57 -36.19
C CYS A 485 -14.21 -6.83 -35.78
N VAL A 486 -15.28 -6.70 -34.99
CA VAL A 486 -16.14 -7.83 -34.59
C VAL A 486 -17.46 -7.74 -35.31
N THR A 487 -17.81 -8.78 -36.07
CA THR A 487 -19.14 -8.99 -36.64
C THR A 487 -19.81 -10.17 -35.97
N VAL A 488 -21.03 -9.97 -35.48
CA VAL A 488 -21.87 -11.05 -34.95
C VAL A 488 -23.04 -11.33 -35.87
N LYS A 489 -23.39 -12.61 -36.03
CA LYS A 489 -24.54 -13.07 -36.82
C LYS A 489 -25.23 -14.25 -36.15
N ALA A 490 -26.49 -14.08 -35.80
CA ALA A 490 -27.29 -15.12 -35.18
C ALA A 490 -28.36 -15.69 -36.14
N PHE A 491 -28.32 -17.00 -36.39
CA PHE A 491 -29.16 -17.69 -37.36
C PHE A 491 -30.12 -18.67 -36.68
N GLY A 492 -31.29 -18.92 -37.28
CA GLY A 492 -32.21 -19.96 -36.81
C GLY A 492 -31.76 -21.39 -37.14
N ALA A 493 -30.73 -21.55 -37.97
CA ALA A 493 -30.15 -22.84 -38.36
C ALA A 493 -28.69 -22.65 -38.77
N ALA A 494 -27.91 -23.72 -38.84
CA ALA A 494 -26.50 -23.67 -39.24
C ALA A 494 -26.35 -23.04 -40.63
N PRO A 495 -25.61 -21.92 -40.78
CA PRO A 495 -25.32 -21.37 -42.09
C PRO A 495 -24.22 -22.18 -42.80
N PRO A 496 -24.05 -22.00 -44.13
CA PRO A 496 -22.97 -22.64 -44.88
C PRO A 496 -21.58 -22.42 -44.26
N LEU A 497 -20.66 -23.37 -44.45
CA LEU A 497 -19.27 -23.20 -44.01
C LEU A 497 -18.47 -22.41 -45.06
N ARG A 498 -17.66 -21.44 -44.61
CA ARG A 498 -16.77 -20.64 -45.48
C ARG A 498 -15.35 -20.61 -44.92
N LEU A 499 -14.45 -21.44 -45.45
CA LEU A 499 -13.06 -21.48 -45.00
C LEU A 499 -12.16 -20.52 -45.77
N LYS A 500 -12.50 -20.20 -47.02
CA LYS A 500 -11.66 -19.35 -47.88
C LYS A 500 -11.54 -17.93 -47.29
N GLY A 501 -10.30 -17.49 -47.10
CA GLY A 501 -9.95 -16.15 -46.64
C GLY A 501 -10.00 -15.95 -45.11
N TRP A 502 -10.13 -17.03 -44.35
CA TRP A 502 -10.04 -17.05 -42.90
C TRP A 502 -8.86 -17.91 -42.48
N GLU A 503 -8.13 -17.49 -41.45
CA GLU A 503 -6.95 -18.19 -40.94
C GLU A 503 -7.34 -19.25 -39.92
N GLN A 504 -8.34 -18.94 -39.09
CA GLN A 504 -8.90 -19.87 -38.13
C GLN A 504 -10.42 -19.88 -38.19
N VAL A 505 -10.98 -21.08 -38.12
CA VAL A 505 -12.43 -21.30 -38.03
C VAL A 505 -12.70 -22.40 -37.03
N VAL A 506 -13.24 -22.05 -35.87
CA VAL A 506 -13.49 -22.98 -34.79
C VAL A 506 -14.94 -22.89 -34.34
N GLU A 507 -15.53 -24.04 -34.03
CA GLU A 507 -16.92 -24.14 -33.59
C GLU A 507 -17.04 -24.87 -32.25
N VAL A 508 -17.65 -24.20 -31.27
CA VAL A 508 -17.87 -24.68 -29.90
C VAL A 508 -19.37 -24.72 -29.58
N GLY A 509 -19.73 -25.41 -28.49
CA GLY A 509 -21.08 -25.39 -27.94
C GLY A 509 -21.15 -24.48 -26.73
N VAL A 510 -22.15 -23.60 -26.68
CA VAL A 510 -22.39 -22.69 -25.54
C VAL A 510 -23.84 -22.82 -25.07
N VAL A 511 -24.07 -22.62 -23.78
CA VAL A 511 -25.40 -22.64 -23.18
C VAL A 511 -25.84 -21.21 -22.86
N SER A 512 -27.05 -20.83 -23.26
CA SER A 512 -27.68 -19.62 -22.72
C SER A 512 -28.81 -20.03 -21.80
N ARG A 513 -28.68 -19.78 -20.50
CA ARG A 513 -29.71 -20.12 -19.51
C ARG A 513 -30.79 -19.04 -19.46
N SER A 514 -30.44 -17.79 -19.66
CA SER A 514 -31.38 -16.67 -19.66
C SER A 514 -31.99 -16.40 -21.04
N GLY A 515 -31.40 -16.95 -22.11
CA GLY A 515 -31.73 -16.59 -23.48
C GLY A 515 -31.10 -15.28 -23.92
N ARG A 516 -30.03 -14.86 -23.26
CA ARG A 516 -29.19 -13.73 -23.61
C ARG A 516 -27.75 -14.21 -23.76
N LEU A 517 -27.16 -13.99 -24.93
CA LEU A 517 -25.74 -14.19 -25.21
C LEU A 517 -25.22 -12.89 -25.79
N VAL A 518 -24.25 -12.27 -25.13
CA VAL A 518 -23.76 -10.94 -25.47
C VAL A 518 -22.25 -10.94 -25.66
N VAL A 519 -21.79 -9.98 -26.45
CA VAL A 519 -20.40 -9.54 -26.51
C VAL A 519 -20.33 -8.26 -25.64
N PRO A 520 -19.33 -8.11 -24.76
CA PRO A 520 -19.16 -6.89 -23.96
C PRO A 520 -19.24 -5.61 -24.82
N SER A 521 -19.93 -4.60 -24.30
CA SER A 521 -19.96 -3.26 -24.90
C SER A 521 -18.96 -2.35 -24.19
N TYR A 522 -18.37 -1.39 -24.88
CA TYR A 522 -17.55 -0.36 -24.25
C TYR A 522 -18.46 0.81 -23.82
N PRO A 523 -18.31 1.38 -22.59
CA PRO A 523 -17.34 1.03 -21.54
C PRO A 523 -17.85 -0.01 -20.51
N GLU A 524 -19.03 -0.60 -20.70
CA GLU A 524 -19.61 -1.55 -19.72
C GLU A 524 -18.74 -2.80 -19.47
N GLY A 525 -17.95 -3.21 -20.46
CA GLY A 525 -16.96 -4.29 -20.39
C GLY A 525 -15.64 -3.92 -19.73
N GLY A 526 -15.57 -2.73 -19.11
CA GLY A 526 -14.33 -2.17 -18.56
C GLY A 526 -13.45 -1.61 -19.67
N ASP A 527 -12.17 -1.95 -19.64
CA ASP A 527 -11.16 -1.44 -20.57
C ASP A 527 -11.21 -2.11 -21.96
N SER A 528 -12.07 -3.12 -22.15
CA SER A 528 -12.30 -3.80 -23.42
C SER A 528 -13.78 -3.89 -23.78
N GLY A 529 -14.12 -3.80 -25.06
CA GLY A 529 -15.50 -3.92 -25.49
C GLY A 529 -15.80 -3.45 -26.90
N ALA A 530 -16.96 -3.83 -27.42
CA ALA A 530 -17.48 -3.31 -28.68
C ALA A 530 -17.95 -1.87 -28.49
N ILE A 531 -17.37 -0.93 -29.26
CA ILE A 531 -17.74 0.50 -29.20
C ILE A 531 -19.23 0.69 -29.44
N ARG A 532 -19.81 -0.06 -30.38
CA ARG A 532 -21.25 -0.10 -30.60
C ARG A 532 -21.84 -1.37 -30.01
N PRO A 533 -22.93 -1.28 -29.21
CA PRO A 533 -23.60 -2.45 -28.66
C PRO A 533 -24.02 -3.45 -29.76
N LEU A 534 -23.60 -4.71 -29.57
CA LEU A 534 -23.92 -5.81 -30.47
C LEU A 534 -25.21 -6.53 -30.01
N PRO A 535 -26.01 -7.09 -30.94
CA PRO A 535 -27.29 -7.69 -30.58
C PRO A 535 -27.14 -9.01 -29.81
N ASN A 536 -28.16 -9.34 -29.00
CA ASN A 536 -28.26 -10.64 -28.33
C ASN A 536 -28.23 -11.81 -29.36
N LEU A 537 -27.32 -12.76 -29.17
CA LEU A 537 -27.07 -13.88 -30.08
C LEU A 537 -27.95 -15.12 -29.85
N ALA A 538 -28.63 -15.21 -28.71
CA ALA A 538 -29.58 -16.28 -28.41
C ALA A 538 -30.93 -16.01 -29.10
N VAL A 539 -31.06 -16.44 -30.36
CA VAL A 539 -32.22 -16.16 -31.22
C VAL A 539 -33.50 -16.89 -30.83
N ASP A 540 -33.39 -18.04 -30.17
CA ASP A 540 -34.53 -18.90 -29.79
C ASP A 540 -34.76 -18.89 -28.26
N GLY A 541 -34.19 -17.91 -27.54
CA GLY A 541 -34.29 -17.79 -26.08
C GLY A 541 -33.35 -18.74 -25.34
N PRO A 542 -33.69 -19.15 -24.10
CA PRO A 542 -32.90 -20.10 -23.33
C PRO A 542 -32.67 -21.42 -24.09
N GLY A 543 -31.43 -21.90 -24.15
CA GLY A 543 -31.12 -23.12 -24.86
C GLY A 543 -29.63 -23.37 -25.10
N ARG A 544 -29.36 -24.42 -25.90
CA ARG A 544 -28.02 -24.77 -26.35
C ARG A 544 -27.80 -24.23 -27.75
N TYR A 545 -26.64 -23.61 -27.94
CA TYR A 545 -26.23 -22.97 -29.17
C TYR A 545 -24.89 -23.53 -29.64
N ARG A 546 -24.67 -23.46 -30.94
CA ARG A 546 -23.37 -23.59 -31.57
C ARG A 546 -22.87 -22.21 -31.88
N MET A 547 -21.63 -21.93 -31.49
CA MET A 547 -20.93 -20.71 -31.82
C MET A 547 -19.73 -21.06 -32.68
N ARG A 548 -19.68 -20.49 -33.89
CA ARG A 548 -18.57 -20.61 -34.82
C ARG A 548 -17.88 -19.27 -34.95
N VAL A 549 -16.60 -19.22 -34.63
CA VAL A 549 -15.78 -18.02 -34.74
C VAL A 549 -14.83 -18.18 -35.91
N TYR A 550 -14.79 -17.16 -36.76
CA TYR A 550 -13.82 -17.03 -37.84
C TYR A 550 -12.87 -15.88 -37.50
N ALA A 551 -11.57 -16.08 -37.67
CA ALA A 551 -10.55 -15.08 -37.41
C ALA A 551 -9.54 -14.96 -38.54
N ARG A 552 -9.04 -13.75 -38.72
CA ARG A 552 -7.92 -13.41 -39.61
C ARG A 552 -7.25 -12.14 -39.11
N ALA A 553 -5.93 -12.09 -39.21
CA ALA A 553 -5.15 -10.88 -38.99
C ALA A 553 -5.00 -10.05 -40.27
N PHE A 554 -4.68 -8.77 -40.08
CA PHE A 554 -4.20 -7.85 -41.11
C PHE A 554 -2.78 -7.40 -40.76
N GLU A 555 -2.03 -6.97 -41.76
CA GLU A 555 -0.72 -6.36 -41.51
C GLU A 555 -0.91 -5.03 -40.76
N TRP A 556 -0.07 -4.79 -39.77
CA TRP A 556 -0.02 -3.53 -39.03
C TRP A 556 0.33 -2.38 -39.99
N ASP A 557 -0.49 -1.32 -39.99
CA ASP A 557 -0.21 -0.12 -40.77
C ASP A 557 0.55 0.89 -39.90
N GLU A 558 1.85 1.10 -40.20
CA GLU A 558 2.68 2.06 -39.46
C GLU A 558 2.21 3.51 -39.63
N ASP A 559 1.48 3.81 -40.73
CA ASP A 559 0.96 5.14 -41.02
C ASP A 559 -0.43 5.39 -40.37
N ASP A 560 -1.12 4.32 -39.92
CA ASP A 560 -2.43 4.38 -39.27
C ASP A 560 -2.50 3.39 -38.09
N MET A 561 -2.02 3.84 -36.93
CA MET A 561 -1.98 3.02 -35.70
C MET A 561 -3.37 2.58 -35.20
N ASP A 562 -4.43 3.24 -35.66
CA ASP A 562 -5.82 2.93 -35.31
C ASP A 562 -6.46 1.99 -36.35
N ALA A 563 -5.72 1.54 -37.36
CA ALA A 563 -6.22 0.59 -38.34
C ALA A 563 -6.54 -0.76 -37.65
N PRO A 564 -7.72 -1.36 -37.88
CA PRO A 564 -8.03 -2.65 -37.32
C PRO A 564 -7.04 -3.72 -37.78
N VAL A 565 -6.34 -4.36 -36.85
CA VAL A 565 -5.31 -5.37 -37.15
C VAL A 565 -5.87 -6.78 -37.23
N GLU A 566 -7.15 -6.94 -36.90
CA GLU A 566 -7.80 -8.23 -36.77
C GLU A 566 -9.29 -8.12 -37.09
N GLU A 567 -9.86 -9.17 -37.70
CA GLU A 567 -11.30 -9.28 -37.93
C GLU A 567 -11.85 -10.62 -37.43
N HIS A 568 -12.92 -10.51 -36.64
CA HIS A 568 -13.68 -11.61 -36.11
C HIS A 568 -15.11 -11.65 -36.67
N LEU A 569 -15.53 -12.84 -37.12
CA LEU A 569 -16.92 -13.14 -37.43
C LEU A 569 -17.43 -14.22 -36.47
N ILE A 570 -18.39 -13.88 -35.62
CA ILE A 570 -19.03 -14.77 -34.67
C ILE A 570 -20.40 -15.16 -35.21
N VAL A 571 -20.60 -16.46 -35.41
CA VAL A 571 -21.84 -17.03 -35.94
C VAL A 571 -22.47 -17.91 -34.89
N VAL A 572 -23.66 -17.55 -34.43
CA VAL A 572 -24.42 -18.31 -33.41
C VAL A 572 -25.68 -18.91 -34.01
N TYR A 573 -25.97 -20.18 -33.72
CA TYR A 573 -27.20 -20.84 -34.16
C TYR A 573 -27.62 -21.96 -33.19
N PRO A 574 -28.91 -22.33 -33.12
CA PRO A 574 -29.37 -23.41 -32.24
C PRO A 574 -28.66 -24.74 -32.54
N GLY A 575 -28.21 -25.45 -31.49
CA GLY A 575 -27.63 -26.79 -31.66
C GLY A 575 -27.20 -27.41 -30.33
N ARG A 576 -27.30 -28.74 -30.24
CA ARG A 576 -27.14 -29.48 -28.97
C ARG A 576 -25.72 -29.97 -28.67
N SER A 577 -24.83 -29.96 -29.67
CA SER A 577 -23.47 -30.48 -29.52
C SER A 577 -22.62 -29.56 -28.65
N ALA A 578 -21.91 -30.13 -27.68
CA ALA A 578 -20.84 -29.46 -26.93
C ALA A 578 -19.46 -29.66 -27.58
N LYS A 579 -19.36 -30.47 -28.64
CA LYS A 579 -18.07 -30.84 -29.23
C LYS A 579 -17.38 -29.62 -29.88
N LYS A 580 -16.11 -29.41 -29.55
CA LYS A 580 -15.22 -28.48 -30.26
C LYS A 580 -14.84 -29.03 -31.63
N ILE A 581 -14.94 -28.21 -32.67
CA ILE A 581 -14.60 -28.57 -34.06
C ILE A 581 -13.70 -27.49 -34.62
N VAL A 582 -12.47 -27.86 -34.96
CA VAL A 582 -11.52 -27.00 -35.68
C VAL A 582 -11.63 -27.33 -37.17
N TRP A 583 -11.93 -26.32 -37.99
CA TRP A 583 -11.97 -26.46 -39.44
C TRP A 583 -10.64 -25.97 -40.03
N ARG A 584 -10.06 -26.74 -40.95
CA ARG A 584 -8.81 -26.43 -41.64
C ARG A 584 -9.02 -26.46 -43.15
#